data_AF-A0A0K0FVF1-F1
#
_entry.id   AF-A0A0K0FVF1-F1
#
_cell.length_a   1.000
_cell.length_b   1.000
_cell.length_c   1.000
_cell.angle_alpha   90.00
_cell.angle_beta   90.00
_cell.angle_gamma   90.00
#
_symmetry.space_group_name_H-M   'P 1'
#
loop_
_entity.id
_entity.type
_entity.pdbx_description
1 polymer ?
#
loop_
_entity_poly.entity_id
_entity_poly.type
_entity_poly.pdbx_seq_one_letter_code
_entity_poly.pdbx_strand_id
1 'polypeptide(L)'
;MDDDYQVRRLVWDAEVPIMFILDKEDFPSTSNDSYLISLPRVSYFPFFYKNICNFFSNFGEPINELSIYLEYHSQPVRWYYPIGVIHDILSNKDSIEPLQIVVKKGMSSEDVIRYSPLELEAIFMQSIKEADHLKHRGKVSSRLTKDESRKLVLGLFEHKFDQFWEIHSKLLVDSSAMPICYMPIRFYKTGCRFLQFLIKPDEKLCDLVDILYKNEEKPLKIEFYCHGISIPSETMAKYIVNNLTYPDSFAHVVIHISNEE
;
A
#
# COMPACT_ATOMS: atom_id res chain seq x y z
N MET A 1 9.52 8.26 22.60
CA MET A 1 8.14 8.58 22.21
C MET A 1 7.83 7.63 21.08
N ASP A 2 7.09 6.56 21.36
CA ASP A 2 6.79 5.52 20.35
C ASP A 2 5.58 5.89 19.49
N ASP A 3 4.86 6.93 19.89
CA ASP A 3 3.62 7.44 19.29
C ASP A 3 3.85 8.88 18.83
N ASP A 4 3.82 9.09 17.51
CA ASP A 4 3.99 10.38 16.86
C ASP A 4 2.81 10.73 15.95
N TYR A 5 1.93 11.60 16.45
CA TYR A 5 0.78 12.09 15.71
C TYR A 5 1.18 12.85 14.44
N GLN A 6 2.26 13.65 14.49
CA GLN A 6 2.67 14.48 13.36
C GLN A 6 3.13 13.61 12.21
N VAL A 7 3.93 12.58 12.51
CA VAL A 7 4.36 11.59 11.50
C VAL A 7 3.16 10.90 10.86
N ARG A 8 2.19 10.41 11.65
CA ARG A 8 0.99 9.76 11.11
C ARG A 8 0.16 10.69 10.23
N ARG A 9 0.07 11.97 10.61
CA ARG A 9 -0.67 12.95 9.82
C ARG A 9 0.02 13.22 8.49
N LEU A 10 1.34 13.39 8.49
CA LEU A 10 2.15 13.52 7.28
C LEU A 10 2.03 12.29 6.37
N VAL A 11 2.07 11.09 6.95
CA VAL A 11 1.86 9.83 6.22
C VAL A 11 0.49 9.79 5.54
N TRP A 12 -0.56 10.19 6.25
CA TRP A 12 -1.93 10.20 5.73
C TRP A 12 -2.11 11.19 4.58
N ASP A 13 -1.63 12.42 4.76
CA ASP A 13 -1.81 13.51 3.81
C ASP A 13 -0.82 13.41 2.61
N ALA A 14 0.12 12.45 2.62
CA ALA A 14 1.11 12.30 1.55
C ALA A 14 0.49 11.74 0.27
N GLU A 15 0.85 12.35 -0.87
CA GLU A 15 0.37 11.98 -2.20
C GLU A 15 1.52 11.64 -3.17
N VAL A 16 1.17 11.04 -4.31
CA VAL A 16 2.08 10.75 -5.43
C VAL A 16 1.45 11.12 -6.77
N PRO A 17 2.23 11.67 -7.72
CA PRO A 17 1.75 11.99 -9.05
C PRO A 17 1.63 10.72 -9.90
N ILE A 18 0.44 10.44 -10.42
CA ILE A 18 0.16 9.32 -11.32
C ILE A 18 -0.37 9.86 -12.64
N MET A 19 0.19 9.39 -13.75
CA MET A 19 -0.30 9.68 -15.09
C MET A 19 -1.00 8.46 -15.66
N PHE A 20 -2.31 8.54 -15.85
CA PHE A 20 -3.06 7.50 -16.54
C PHE A 20 -3.07 7.77 -18.05
N ILE A 21 -2.89 6.72 -18.83
CA ILE A 21 -3.09 6.73 -20.28
C ILE A 21 -3.97 5.55 -20.68
N LEU A 22 -4.71 5.67 -21.77
CA LEU A 22 -5.48 4.56 -22.31
C LEU A 22 -4.60 3.70 -23.22
N ASP A 23 -4.82 2.39 -23.19
CA ASP A 23 -4.25 1.49 -24.18
C ASP A 23 -4.82 1.77 -25.58
N LYS A 24 -3.94 1.75 -26.58
CA LYS A 24 -4.30 2.14 -27.95
C LYS A 24 -5.10 1.08 -28.70
N GLU A 25 -4.94 -0.19 -28.35
CA GLU A 25 -5.68 -1.30 -28.95
C GLU A 25 -7.10 -1.33 -28.41
N ASP A 26 -7.25 -1.12 -27.10
CA ASP A 26 -8.55 -1.08 -26.42
C ASP A 26 -9.33 0.21 -26.71
N PHE A 27 -8.64 1.35 -26.87
CA PHE A 27 -9.24 2.69 -27.02
C PHE A 27 -8.66 3.46 -28.22
N PRO A 28 -8.96 3.04 -29.47
CA PRO A 28 -8.34 3.62 -30.66
C PRO A 28 -8.70 5.10 -30.89
N SER A 29 -9.88 5.54 -30.43
CA SER A 29 -10.41 6.90 -30.65
C SER A 29 -9.88 7.95 -29.66
N THR A 30 -9.21 7.55 -28.58
CA THR A 30 -8.86 8.43 -27.43
C THR A 30 -7.38 8.34 -27.07
N SER A 31 -6.55 7.84 -28.00
CA SER A 31 -5.22 7.29 -27.74
C SER A 31 -4.09 8.30 -27.41
N ASN A 32 -4.37 9.61 -27.40
CA ASN A 32 -3.38 10.64 -27.08
C ASN A 32 -3.67 11.43 -25.80
N ASP A 33 -4.80 11.17 -25.13
CA ASP A 33 -5.15 11.87 -23.90
C ASP A 33 -4.50 11.21 -22.67
N SER A 34 -4.00 12.04 -21.76
CA SER A 34 -3.40 11.62 -20.50
C SER A 34 -4.10 12.29 -19.33
N TYR A 35 -4.35 11.54 -18.26
CA TYR A 35 -4.92 12.06 -17.02
C TYR A 35 -3.87 12.08 -15.91
N LEU A 36 -3.32 13.26 -15.63
CA LEU A 36 -2.38 13.45 -14.53
C LEU A 36 -3.13 13.89 -13.27
N ILE A 37 -2.96 13.14 -12.18
CA ILE A 37 -3.58 13.42 -10.89
C ILE A 37 -2.64 13.05 -9.75
N SER A 38 -2.68 13.82 -8.66
CA SER A 38 -2.04 13.48 -7.40
C SER A 38 -2.97 12.58 -6.58
N LEU A 39 -2.49 11.41 -6.15
CA LEU A 39 -3.29 10.43 -5.40
C LEU A 39 -2.69 10.16 -4.00
N PRO A 40 -3.52 10.00 -2.95
CA PRO A 40 -3.04 9.69 -1.61
C PRO A 40 -2.31 8.35 -1.56
N ARG A 41 -1.09 8.34 -0.99
CA ARG A 41 -0.24 7.15 -0.87
C ARG A 41 -0.93 6.03 -0.10
N VAL A 42 -1.69 6.38 0.93
CA VAL A 42 -2.37 5.45 1.83
C VAL A 42 -3.63 4.82 1.23
N SER A 43 -4.08 5.30 0.07
CA SER A 43 -5.31 4.87 -0.59
C SER A 43 -5.07 3.73 -1.60
N TYR A 44 -6.13 3.28 -2.27
CA TYR A 44 -6.10 2.21 -3.27
C TYR A 44 -6.64 2.72 -4.61
N PHE A 45 -6.03 2.29 -5.72
CA PHE A 45 -6.44 2.71 -7.06
C PHE A 45 -7.94 2.55 -7.36
N PRO A 46 -8.62 1.47 -6.95
CA PRO A 46 -10.02 1.29 -7.33
C PRO A 46 -10.99 2.33 -6.77
N PHE A 47 -10.64 3.04 -5.69
CA PHE A 47 -11.44 4.18 -5.22
C PHE A 47 -11.50 5.33 -6.23
N PHE A 48 -10.54 5.38 -7.16
CA PHE A 48 -10.43 6.42 -8.17
C PHE A 48 -10.86 5.97 -9.56
N TYR A 49 -11.17 4.68 -9.78
CA TYR A 49 -11.53 4.16 -11.11
C TYR A 49 -12.69 4.91 -11.74
N LYS A 50 -13.74 5.22 -10.98
CA LYS A 50 -14.87 5.99 -11.49
C LYS A 50 -14.44 7.38 -11.99
N ASN A 51 -13.56 8.07 -11.26
CA ASN A 51 -13.07 9.38 -11.67
C ASN A 51 -12.19 9.30 -12.91
N ILE A 52 -11.31 8.28 -12.97
CA ILE A 52 -10.44 8.01 -14.12
C ILE A 52 -11.29 7.71 -15.36
N CYS A 53 -12.25 6.78 -15.27
CA CYS A 53 -13.15 6.43 -16.37
C CYS A 53 -13.98 7.62 -16.84
N ASN A 54 -14.53 8.43 -15.91
CA ASN A 54 -15.31 9.61 -16.26
C ASN A 54 -14.47 10.66 -17.01
N PHE A 55 -13.20 10.85 -16.62
CA PHE A 55 -12.31 11.76 -17.32
C PHE A 55 -12.16 11.38 -18.79
N PHE A 56 -11.82 10.12 -19.07
CA PHE A 56 -11.62 9.64 -20.44
C PHE A 56 -12.92 9.51 -21.24
N SER A 57 -14.04 9.21 -20.57
CA SER A 57 -15.37 9.15 -21.22
C SER A 57 -15.82 10.50 -21.78
N ASN A 58 -15.24 11.63 -21.34
CA ASN A 58 -15.54 12.94 -21.92
C ASN A 58 -14.96 13.14 -23.33
N PHE A 59 -13.93 12.37 -23.68
CA PHE A 59 -13.20 12.48 -24.94
C PHE A 59 -13.42 11.27 -25.87
N GLY A 60 -14.02 10.20 -25.34
CA GLY A 60 -14.18 8.92 -26.04
C GLY A 60 -15.51 8.22 -25.77
N GLU A 61 -15.49 6.90 -25.87
CA GLU A 61 -16.64 6.08 -25.50
C GLU A 61 -16.81 6.00 -23.98
N PRO A 62 -18.04 5.77 -23.46
CA PRO A 62 -18.25 5.52 -22.04
C PRO A 62 -17.45 4.30 -21.55
N ILE A 63 -16.65 4.49 -20.50
CA ILE A 63 -15.84 3.44 -19.89
C ILE A 63 -16.47 3.00 -18.57
N ASN A 64 -16.68 1.70 -18.41
CA ASN A 64 -17.19 1.11 -17.16
C ASN A 64 -16.02 0.74 -16.24
N GLU A 65 -16.05 1.24 -15.00
CA GLU A 65 -15.00 1.02 -13.98
C GLU A 65 -14.83 -0.44 -13.55
N LEU A 66 -15.82 -1.31 -13.80
CA LEU A 66 -15.77 -2.75 -13.50
C LEU A 66 -15.24 -3.59 -14.67
N SER A 67 -14.98 -2.97 -15.82
CA SER A 67 -14.46 -3.61 -17.02
C SER A 67 -13.09 -3.07 -17.43
N ILE A 68 -12.31 -2.60 -16.45
CA ILE A 68 -10.95 -2.14 -16.66
C ILE A 68 -9.98 -2.78 -15.65
N TYR A 69 -8.70 -2.79 -16.03
CA TYR A 69 -7.59 -3.03 -15.12
C TYR A 69 -6.43 -2.10 -15.44
N LEU A 70 -5.48 -2.03 -14.51
CA LEU A 70 -4.30 -1.19 -14.63
C LEU A 70 -3.08 -2.04 -14.99
N GLU A 71 -2.23 -1.53 -15.87
CA GLU A 71 -1.00 -2.19 -16.34
C GLU A 71 0.19 -1.22 -16.24
N TYR A 72 1.35 -1.77 -15.88
CA TYR A 72 2.64 -1.08 -15.90
C TYR A 72 3.67 -1.99 -16.57
N HIS A 73 4.35 -1.50 -17.61
CA HIS A 73 5.33 -2.27 -18.40
C HIS A 73 4.86 -3.70 -18.74
N SER A 74 3.63 -3.83 -19.27
CA SER A 74 3.02 -5.12 -19.64
C SER A 74 2.77 -6.10 -18.48
N GLN A 75 2.80 -5.62 -17.23
CA GLN A 75 2.41 -6.38 -16.06
C GLN A 75 1.18 -5.76 -15.39
N PRO A 76 0.20 -6.58 -14.97
CA PRO A 76 -0.97 -6.06 -14.30
C PRO A 76 -0.61 -5.53 -12.91
N VAL A 77 -1.13 -4.35 -12.59
CA VAL A 77 -0.92 -3.70 -11.30
C VAL A 77 -1.79 -4.37 -10.24
N ARG A 78 -1.17 -4.74 -9.13
CA ARG A 78 -1.83 -5.34 -7.96
C ARG A 78 -2.59 -4.27 -7.19
N TRP A 79 -3.80 -3.96 -7.64
CA TRP A 79 -4.65 -2.89 -7.08
C TRP A 79 -4.95 -3.03 -5.58
N TYR A 80 -4.78 -4.22 -5.01
CA TYR A 80 -4.94 -4.51 -3.59
C TYR A 80 -3.73 -4.11 -2.74
N TYR A 81 -2.66 -3.57 -3.33
CA TYR A 81 -1.62 -2.85 -2.61
C TYR A 81 -1.94 -1.35 -2.56
N PRO A 82 -1.57 -0.65 -1.48
CA PRO A 82 -1.74 0.80 -1.43
C PRO A 82 -0.99 1.50 -2.56
N ILE A 83 -1.53 2.62 -3.04
CA ILE A 83 -0.98 3.40 -4.17
C ILE A 83 0.48 3.77 -3.91
N GLY A 84 0.80 4.21 -2.70
CA GLY A 84 2.17 4.59 -2.32
C GLY A 84 3.14 3.39 -2.38
N VAL A 85 2.67 2.19 -2.04
CA VAL A 85 3.50 0.97 -2.11
C VAL A 85 3.74 0.59 -3.57
N ILE A 86 2.70 0.61 -4.40
CA ILE A 86 2.83 0.37 -5.83
C ILE A 86 3.79 1.39 -6.45
N HIS A 87 3.65 2.66 -6.08
CA HIS A 87 4.53 3.72 -6.54
C HIS A 87 5.98 3.48 -6.13
N ASP A 88 6.24 3.16 -4.86
CA ASP A 88 7.61 2.93 -4.37
C ASP A 88 8.26 1.67 -4.99
N ILE A 89 7.46 0.67 -5.37
CA ILE A 89 7.95 -0.54 -6.07
C ILE A 89 8.27 -0.25 -7.55
N LEU A 90 7.41 0.50 -8.24
CA LEU A 90 7.46 0.64 -9.71
C LEU A 90 8.24 1.87 -10.18
N SER A 91 8.33 2.92 -9.36
CA SER A 91 8.91 4.19 -9.81
C SER A 91 10.44 4.12 -9.84
N ASN A 92 11.02 4.74 -10.86
CA ASN A 92 12.46 4.99 -10.90
C ASN A 92 12.79 6.17 -9.96
N LYS A 93 13.64 5.94 -8.96
CA LYS A 93 14.00 6.96 -7.97
C LYS A 93 14.85 8.08 -8.50
N ASP A 94 15.56 7.84 -9.60
CA ASP A 94 16.38 8.86 -10.25
C ASP A 94 15.54 9.74 -11.20
N SER A 95 14.24 9.43 -11.35
CA SER A 95 13.32 10.18 -12.18
C SER A 95 12.33 11.00 -11.36
N ILE A 96 12.04 12.20 -11.85
CA ILE A 96 10.96 13.07 -11.35
C ILE A 96 9.65 12.89 -12.13
N GLU A 97 9.64 11.98 -13.11
CA GLU A 97 8.47 11.76 -13.95
C GLU A 97 7.33 11.09 -13.16
N PRO A 98 6.07 11.51 -13.38
CA PRO A 98 4.91 10.82 -12.81
C PRO A 98 4.91 9.35 -13.20
N LEU A 99 4.47 8.48 -12.28
CA LEU A 99 4.33 7.06 -12.60
C LEU A 99 3.23 6.91 -13.66
N GLN A 100 3.62 6.47 -14.85
CA GLN A 100 2.69 6.25 -15.95
C GLN A 100 2.02 4.87 -15.81
N ILE A 101 0.70 4.85 -15.72
CA ILE A 101 -0.12 3.64 -15.63
C ILE A 101 -1.04 3.56 -16.84
N VAL A 102 -1.05 2.39 -17.49
CA VAL A 102 -1.92 2.12 -18.63
C VAL A 102 -3.26 1.57 -18.14
N VAL A 103 -4.36 2.14 -18.61
CA VAL A 103 -5.72 1.65 -18.38
C VAL A 103 -6.10 0.75 -19.56
N LYS A 104 -6.45 -0.49 -19.26
CA LYS A 104 -6.83 -1.51 -20.25
C LYS A 104 -8.24 -2.00 -20.03
N LYS A 105 -8.90 -2.42 -21.10
CA LYS A 105 -10.26 -2.95 -21.09
C LYS A 105 -10.25 -4.44 -20.76
N GLY A 106 -11.32 -4.90 -20.14
CA GLY A 106 -11.51 -6.30 -19.80
C GLY A 106 -10.94 -6.67 -18.44
N MET A 107 -10.35 -7.86 -18.36
CA MET A 107 -9.86 -8.45 -17.12
C MET A 107 -8.36 -8.66 -17.23
N SER A 108 -7.64 -8.39 -16.14
CA SER A 108 -6.24 -8.77 -15.98
C SER A 108 -6.07 -10.29 -16.17
N SER A 109 -4.85 -10.71 -16.54
CA SER A 109 -4.41 -12.11 -16.45
C SER A 109 -4.72 -12.76 -15.10
N GLU A 110 -4.72 -14.10 -15.05
CA GLU A 110 -5.13 -14.94 -13.91
C GLU A 110 -4.50 -14.57 -12.55
N ASP A 111 -3.35 -13.88 -12.53
CA ASP A 111 -2.61 -13.53 -11.33
C ASP A 111 -3.16 -12.34 -10.50
N VAL A 112 -4.16 -11.60 -11.02
CA VAL A 112 -4.77 -10.47 -10.27
C VAL A 112 -6.25 -10.71 -10.06
N ILE A 113 -6.66 -10.58 -8.79
CA ILE A 113 -8.04 -10.68 -8.35
C ILE A 113 -8.88 -9.68 -9.14
N ARG A 114 -10.07 -10.09 -9.59
CA ARG A 114 -11.02 -9.17 -10.22
C ARG A 114 -11.36 -8.06 -9.24
N TYR A 115 -11.46 -6.83 -9.73
CA TYR A 115 -11.93 -5.75 -8.87
C TYR A 115 -13.45 -5.84 -8.69
N SER A 116 -13.88 -5.80 -7.44
CA SER A 116 -15.21 -5.35 -7.02
C SER A 116 -15.10 -4.57 -5.70
N PRO A 117 -16.04 -3.65 -5.41
CA PRO A 117 -16.07 -2.94 -4.13
C PRO A 117 -16.10 -3.88 -2.92
N LEU A 118 -16.79 -5.01 -3.05
CA LEU A 118 -16.89 -6.04 -2.00
C LEU A 118 -15.54 -6.73 -1.76
N GLU A 119 -14.81 -7.07 -2.82
CA GLU A 119 -13.48 -7.70 -2.70
C GLU A 119 -12.45 -6.73 -2.10
N LEU A 120 -12.50 -5.45 -2.48
CA LEU A 120 -11.62 -4.44 -1.89
C LEU A 120 -11.85 -4.31 -0.38
N GLU A 121 -13.10 -4.18 0.06
CA GLU A 121 -13.44 -4.14 1.49
C GLU A 121 -13.03 -5.44 2.21
N ALA A 122 -13.26 -6.60 1.60
CA ALA A 122 -12.92 -7.89 2.18
C ALA A 122 -11.40 -8.06 2.36
N ILE A 123 -10.60 -7.74 1.34
CA ILE A 123 -9.13 -7.82 1.39
C ILE A 123 -8.56 -6.84 2.41
N PHE A 124 -9.09 -5.62 2.45
CA PHE A 124 -8.71 -4.60 3.42
C PHE A 124 -8.97 -5.08 4.87
N MET A 125 -10.18 -5.56 5.16
CA MET A 125 -10.53 -6.06 6.48
C MET A 125 -9.79 -7.35 6.84
N GLN A 126 -9.46 -8.19 5.86
CA GLN A 126 -8.63 -9.37 6.07
C GLN A 126 -7.21 -8.99 6.48
N SER A 127 -6.62 -7.98 5.85
CA SER A 127 -5.29 -7.47 6.23
C SER A 127 -5.29 -6.89 7.65
N ILE A 128 -6.32 -6.12 8.04
CA ILE A 128 -6.45 -5.63 9.42
C ILE A 128 -6.52 -6.79 10.42
N LYS A 129 -7.30 -7.83 10.14
CA LYS A 129 -7.41 -9.02 11.00
C LYS A 129 -6.10 -9.80 11.08
N GLU A 130 -5.37 -9.91 9.97
CA GLU A 130 -4.06 -10.54 9.92
C GLU A 130 -3.04 -9.78 10.77
N ALA A 131 -2.98 -8.45 10.62
CA ALA A 131 -2.11 -7.59 11.43
C ALA A 131 -2.43 -7.69 12.92
N ASP A 132 -3.72 -7.73 13.30
CA ASP A 132 -4.13 -7.93 14.69
C ASP A 132 -3.87 -9.35 15.19
N HIS A 133 -3.85 -10.35 14.31
CA HIS A 133 -3.40 -11.69 14.67
C HIS A 133 -1.93 -11.69 15.07
N LEU A 134 -1.07 -10.99 14.34
CA LEU A 134 0.35 -10.81 14.67
C LEU A 134 0.54 -10.03 15.98
N LYS A 135 -0.20 -8.93 16.15
CA LYS A 135 -0.08 -8.05 17.32
C LYS A 135 -0.69 -8.66 18.59
N HIS A 136 -1.95 -9.08 18.54
CA HIS A 136 -2.76 -9.43 19.71
C HIS A 136 -3.45 -10.79 19.61
N ARG A 137 -3.06 -11.66 18.66
CA ARG A 137 -3.71 -12.95 18.40
C ARG A 137 -5.19 -12.81 18.03
N GLY A 138 -5.56 -11.71 17.37
CA GLY A 138 -6.92 -11.46 16.86
C GLY A 138 -7.89 -10.92 17.92
N LYS A 139 -7.43 -10.63 19.14
CA LYS A 139 -8.29 -10.27 20.27
C LYS A 139 -8.92 -8.89 20.14
N VAL A 140 -8.30 -7.95 19.42
CA VAL A 140 -8.83 -6.58 19.28
C VAL A 140 -9.77 -6.52 18.10
N SER A 141 -9.35 -7.02 16.95
CA SER A 141 -10.14 -7.06 15.71
C SER A 141 -11.44 -7.85 15.88
N SER A 142 -11.43 -8.94 16.65
CA SER A 142 -12.66 -9.69 17.00
C SER A 142 -13.65 -8.94 17.88
N ARG A 143 -13.21 -7.89 18.58
CA ARG A 143 -14.09 -7.04 19.41
C ARG A 143 -14.62 -5.83 18.65
N LEU A 144 -14.12 -5.55 17.45
CA LEU A 144 -14.65 -4.48 16.61
C LEU A 144 -16.09 -4.79 16.23
N THR A 145 -16.95 -3.81 16.47
CA THR A 145 -18.34 -3.87 16.03
C THR A 145 -18.43 -3.70 14.50
N LYS A 146 -19.57 -4.08 13.93
CA LYS A 146 -19.85 -3.86 12.50
C LYS A 146 -19.77 -2.38 12.13
N ASP A 147 -20.24 -1.49 13.00
CA ASP A 147 -20.20 -0.04 12.77
C ASP A 147 -18.78 0.51 12.81
N GLU A 148 -17.93 0.03 13.72
CA GLU A 148 -16.51 0.41 13.76
C GLU A 148 -15.75 -0.06 12.52
N SER A 149 -16.00 -1.30 12.08
CA SER A 149 -15.42 -1.83 10.84
C SER A 149 -15.83 -0.99 9.63
N ARG A 150 -17.11 -0.61 9.54
CA ARG A 150 -17.61 0.28 8.48
C ARG A 150 -17.00 1.67 8.58
N LYS A 151 -16.84 2.22 9.79
CA LYS A 151 -16.21 3.53 10.02
C LYS A 151 -14.75 3.54 9.56
N LEU A 152 -14.00 2.46 9.76
CA LEU A 152 -12.63 2.31 9.24
C LEU A 152 -12.60 2.39 7.72
N VAL A 153 -13.42 1.58 7.04
CA VAL A 153 -13.48 1.54 5.57
C VAL A 153 -13.91 2.90 5.01
N LEU A 154 -14.94 3.52 5.59
CA LEU A 154 -15.41 4.85 5.18
C LEU A 154 -14.40 5.96 5.48
N GLY A 155 -13.71 5.90 6.61
CA GLY A 155 -12.68 6.86 6.97
C GLY A 155 -11.55 6.87 5.93
N LEU A 156 -11.16 5.69 5.43
CA LEU A 156 -10.22 5.57 4.33
C LEU A 156 -10.80 6.09 3.01
N PHE A 157 -12.00 5.63 2.63
CA PHE A 157 -12.64 5.99 1.36
C PHE A 157 -12.88 7.51 1.23
N GLU A 158 -13.37 8.15 2.30
CA GLU A 158 -13.64 9.59 2.35
C GLU A 158 -12.39 10.41 2.71
N HIS A 159 -11.24 9.75 2.89
CA HIS A 159 -9.96 10.36 3.27
C HIS A 159 -10.03 11.19 4.58
N LYS A 160 -10.84 10.73 5.55
CA LYS A 160 -11.05 11.37 6.87
C LYS A 160 -10.15 10.75 7.94
N PHE A 161 -9.01 11.39 8.17
CA PHE A 161 -8.00 10.97 9.16
C PHE A 161 -8.58 10.69 10.55
N ASP A 162 -9.31 11.64 11.16
CA ASP A 162 -9.75 11.49 12.56
C ASP A 162 -10.76 10.35 12.73
N GLN A 163 -11.67 10.19 11.76
CA GLN A 163 -12.64 9.09 11.74
C GLN A 163 -11.94 7.72 11.63
N PHE A 164 -10.88 7.64 10.82
CA PHE A 164 -10.11 6.42 10.67
C PHE A 164 -9.30 6.10 11.94
N TRP A 165 -8.54 7.08 12.45
CA TRP A 165 -7.62 6.89 13.57
C TRP A 165 -8.33 6.72 14.92
N GLU A 166 -9.57 7.21 15.09
CA GLU A 166 -10.42 6.91 16.25
C GLU A 166 -10.56 5.40 16.46
N ILE A 167 -10.70 4.63 15.37
CA ILE A 167 -10.86 3.18 15.44
C ILE A 167 -9.51 2.47 15.31
N HIS A 168 -8.66 2.90 14.37
CA HIS A 168 -7.38 2.23 14.11
C HIS A 168 -6.42 2.27 15.31
N SER A 169 -6.44 3.34 16.10
CA SER A 169 -5.63 3.45 17.33
C SER A 169 -5.89 2.33 18.33
N LYS A 170 -7.10 1.75 18.37
CA LYS A 170 -7.43 0.60 19.22
C LYS A 170 -6.60 -0.64 18.85
N LEU A 171 -6.23 -0.78 17.58
CA LEU A 171 -5.42 -1.88 17.05
C LEU A 171 -3.92 -1.70 17.32
N LEU A 172 -3.50 -0.58 17.91
CA LEU A 172 -2.10 -0.29 18.26
C LEU A 172 -1.87 -0.25 19.77
N VAL A 173 -2.86 -0.62 20.58
CA VAL A 173 -2.78 -0.59 22.03
C VAL A 173 -1.73 -1.58 22.53
N ASP A 174 -0.66 -1.07 23.12
CA ASP A 174 0.38 -1.84 23.78
C ASP A 174 0.29 -1.62 25.31
N SER A 175 -0.07 -2.66 26.06
CA SER A 175 -0.21 -2.58 27.52
C SER A 175 0.27 -3.87 28.20
N SER A 176 0.56 -3.82 29.50
CA SER A 176 0.96 -5.02 30.25
C SER A 176 -0.08 -6.15 30.19
N ALA A 177 -1.37 -5.81 30.10
CA ALA A 177 -2.47 -6.77 29.97
C ALA A 177 -2.68 -7.28 28.53
N MET A 178 -2.25 -6.49 27.54
CA MET A 178 -2.37 -6.79 26.11
C MET A 178 -1.10 -6.33 25.38
N PRO A 179 0.01 -7.06 25.52
CA PRO A 179 1.27 -6.69 24.88
C PRO A 179 1.26 -7.07 23.41
N ILE A 180 1.89 -6.24 22.57
CA ILE A 180 2.09 -6.56 21.16
C ILE A 180 3.14 -7.68 21.03
N CYS A 181 2.75 -8.79 20.39
CA CYS A 181 3.62 -9.95 20.21
C CYS A 181 4.58 -9.80 19.02
N TYR A 182 4.06 -9.39 17.87
CA TYR A 182 4.82 -9.27 16.63
C TYR A 182 4.42 -8.03 15.82
N MET A 183 5.37 -7.54 15.03
CA MET A 183 5.25 -6.35 14.20
C MET A 183 4.83 -6.71 12.77
N PRO A 184 3.64 -6.29 12.31
CA PRO A 184 3.15 -6.53 10.95
C PRO A 184 3.93 -5.67 9.93
N ILE A 185 4.97 -6.25 9.33
CA ILE A 185 5.78 -5.61 8.29
C ILE A 185 5.82 -6.54 7.06
N ARG A 186 5.60 -5.95 5.87
CA ARG A 186 5.74 -6.61 4.57
C ARG A 186 6.93 -6.02 3.84
N PHE A 187 7.88 -6.87 3.44
CA PHE A 187 9.08 -6.45 2.71
C PHE A 187 8.94 -6.73 1.21
N TYR A 188 9.28 -5.75 0.38
CA TYR A 188 9.18 -5.86 -1.07
C TYR A 188 10.57 -5.79 -1.69
N LYS A 189 10.99 -6.87 -2.33
CA LYS A 189 12.18 -6.90 -3.19
C LYS A 189 11.75 -6.70 -4.64
N THR A 190 12.62 -6.11 -5.46
CA THR A 190 12.37 -5.93 -6.90
C THR A 190 11.98 -7.24 -7.57
N GLY A 191 10.83 -7.25 -8.25
CA GLY A 191 10.34 -8.42 -8.99
C GLY A 191 9.72 -9.55 -8.15
N CYS A 192 9.68 -9.43 -6.81
CA CYS A 192 9.14 -10.47 -5.93
C CYS A 192 7.76 -10.09 -5.35
N ARG A 193 7.00 -11.12 -4.93
CA ARG A 193 5.89 -10.92 -3.96
C ARG A 193 6.48 -10.51 -2.60
N PHE A 194 5.67 -9.91 -1.74
CA PHE A 194 6.18 -9.50 -0.43
C PHE A 194 6.66 -10.70 0.39
N LEU A 195 7.66 -10.46 1.22
CA LEU A 195 8.14 -11.36 2.26
C LEU A 195 7.55 -10.92 3.60
N GLN A 196 7.10 -11.89 4.38
CA GLN A 196 6.56 -11.68 5.71
C GLN A 196 7.03 -12.80 6.63
N PHE A 197 7.49 -12.43 7.82
CA PHE A 197 7.94 -13.34 8.88
C PHE A 197 7.69 -12.69 10.24
N LEU A 198 7.89 -13.45 11.32
CA LEU A 198 7.66 -12.97 12.67
C LEU A 198 8.78 -12.01 13.10
N ILE A 199 8.40 -10.78 13.49
CA ILE A 199 9.33 -9.72 13.89
C ILE A 199 8.93 -9.24 15.27
N LYS A 200 9.85 -9.23 16.22
CA LYS A 200 9.63 -8.73 17.58
C LYS A 200 9.69 -7.19 17.61
N PRO A 201 9.03 -6.55 18.60
CA PRO A 201 9.03 -5.09 18.75
C PRO A 201 10.43 -4.45 18.76
N ASP A 202 11.39 -5.11 19.41
CA ASP A 202 12.72 -4.58 19.71
C ASP A 202 13.74 -4.80 18.58
N GLU A 203 13.39 -5.57 17.54
CA GLU A 203 14.27 -5.83 16.40
C GLU A 203 14.41 -4.59 15.51
N LYS A 204 15.62 -4.34 15.01
CA LYS A 204 15.90 -3.26 14.06
C LYS A 204 15.92 -3.80 12.64
N LEU A 205 15.71 -2.94 11.64
CA LEU A 205 15.74 -3.36 10.23
C LEU A 205 17.06 -4.03 9.82
N CYS A 206 18.20 -3.59 10.36
CA CYS A 206 19.51 -4.21 10.11
C CYS A 206 19.57 -5.68 10.55
N ASP A 207 18.91 -6.03 11.65
CA ASP A 207 18.91 -7.38 12.20
C ASP A 207 18.09 -8.34 11.32
N LEU A 208 17.14 -7.80 10.55
CA LEU A 208 16.24 -8.56 9.70
C LEU A 208 16.85 -8.90 8.33
N VAL A 209 17.96 -8.27 7.94
CA VAL A 209 18.65 -8.49 6.65
C VAL A 209 19.03 -9.95 6.46
N ASP A 210 19.50 -10.61 7.53
CA ASP A 210 19.92 -12.01 7.49
C ASP A 210 18.76 -12.96 7.19
N ILE A 211 17.56 -12.63 7.67
CA ILE A 211 16.35 -13.37 7.40
C ILE A 211 15.87 -13.10 5.97
N LEU A 212 15.93 -11.83 5.54
CA LEU A 212 15.53 -11.40 4.20
C LEU A 212 16.34 -12.07 3.09
N TYR A 213 17.64 -12.30 3.30
CA TYR A 213 18.56 -12.90 2.32
C TYR A 213 19.07 -14.29 2.72
N LYS A 214 18.34 -15.02 3.56
CA LYS A 214 18.79 -16.33 4.08
C LYS A 214 19.23 -17.33 2.99
N ASN A 215 18.62 -17.27 1.81
CA ASN A 215 18.87 -18.17 0.69
C ASN A 215 19.49 -17.46 -0.54
N GLU A 216 19.97 -16.24 -0.38
CA GLU A 216 20.46 -15.38 -1.47
C GLU A 216 21.79 -14.73 -1.06
N GLU A 217 22.57 -14.27 -2.03
CA GLU A 217 23.75 -13.47 -1.73
C GLU A 217 23.33 -12.13 -1.13
N LYS A 218 23.97 -11.74 -0.02
CA LYS A 218 23.69 -10.47 0.63
C LYS A 218 24.26 -9.34 -0.24
N PRO A 219 23.44 -8.37 -0.66
CA PRO A 219 23.93 -7.22 -1.39
C PRO A 219 24.81 -6.33 -0.50
N LEU A 220 25.73 -5.59 -1.14
CA LEU A 220 26.68 -4.71 -0.45
C LEU A 220 26.00 -3.53 0.25
N LYS A 221 24.99 -2.94 -0.40
CA LYS A 221 24.24 -1.80 0.12
C LYS A 221 22.74 -2.01 -0.03
N ILE A 222 22.06 -1.98 1.11
CA ILE A 222 20.62 -2.14 1.25
C ILE A 222 20.03 -0.83 1.73
N GLU A 223 19.02 -0.35 1.02
CA GLU A 223 18.26 0.81 1.43
C GLU A 223 16.79 0.43 1.64
N PHE A 224 16.28 0.76 2.81
CA PHE A 224 14.89 0.53 3.17
C PHE A 224 14.07 1.79 2.91
N TYR A 225 12.89 1.61 2.32
CA TYR A 225 11.98 2.72 2.05
C TYR A 225 10.57 2.40 2.52
N CYS A 226 9.90 3.41 3.06
CA CYS A 226 8.50 3.34 3.47
C CYS A 226 7.86 4.70 3.17
N HIS A 227 6.66 4.75 2.58
CA HIS A 227 6.03 6.00 2.16
C HIS A 227 6.92 6.90 1.29
N GLY A 228 7.78 6.32 0.45
CA GLY A 228 8.70 7.04 -0.43
C GLY A 228 9.92 7.66 0.24
N ILE A 229 10.09 7.50 1.56
CA ILE A 229 11.24 8.03 2.30
C ILE A 229 12.20 6.90 2.69
N SER A 230 13.50 7.21 2.72
CA SER A 230 14.52 6.28 3.21
C SER A 230 14.42 6.16 4.73
N ILE A 231 14.38 4.92 5.22
CA ILE A 231 14.34 4.60 6.64
C ILE A 231 15.73 4.10 7.07
N PRO A 232 16.34 4.68 8.10
CA PRO A 232 17.60 4.18 8.65
C PRO A 232 17.50 2.70 9.05
N SER A 233 18.55 1.92 8.75
CA SER A 233 18.59 0.50 9.09
C SER A 233 18.55 0.23 10.60
N GLU A 234 18.92 1.22 11.42
CA GLU A 234 18.88 1.16 12.88
C GLU A 234 17.47 1.41 13.47
N THR A 235 16.47 1.77 12.65
CA THR A 235 15.11 2.04 13.12
C THR A 235 14.46 0.75 13.65
N MET A 236 13.87 0.84 14.85
CA MET A 236 13.15 -0.26 15.50
C MET A 236 11.83 -0.58 14.80
N ALA A 237 11.51 -1.86 14.67
CA ALA A 237 10.27 -2.36 14.07
C ALA A 237 9.03 -1.76 14.73
N LYS A 238 9.03 -1.61 16.07
CA LYS A 238 7.95 -0.98 16.82
C LYS A 238 7.64 0.45 16.35
N TYR A 239 8.67 1.25 16.11
CA TYR A 239 8.49 2.64 15.68
C TYR A 239 7.85 2.70 14.29
N ILE A 240 8.30 1.83 13.38
CA ILE A 240 7.77 1.73 12.01
C ILE A 240 6.28 1.38 12.07
N VAL A 241 5.89 0.35 12.83
CA VAL A 241 4.49 -0.08 12.93
C VAL A 241 3.60 0.92 13.67
N ASN A 242 4.12 1.71 14.60
CA ASN A 242 3.29 2.68 15.31
C ASN A 242 2.99 3.94 14.47
N ASN A 243 3.88 4.29 13.55
CA ASN A 243 3.86 5.63 12.92
C ASN A 243 3.84 5.61 11.39
N LEU A 244 4.32 4.55 10.73
CA LEU A 244 4.46 4.43 9.28
C LEU A 244 3.59 3.31 8.69
N THR A 245 2.54 2.93 9.40
CA THR A 245 1.63 1.86 8.99
C THR A 245 0.60 2.39 8.03
N TYR A 246 0.34 1.65 6.97
CA TYR A 246 -0.75 1.93 6.06
C TYR A 246 -2.10 1.60 6.70
N PRO A 247 -3.22 2.06 6.12
CA PRO A 247 -4.55 1.82 6.68
C PRO A 247 -4.93 0.34 6.86
N ASP A 248 -4.25 -0.58 6.19
CA ASP A 248 -4.46 -2.03 6.33
C ASP A 248 -3.77 -2.65 7.58
N SER A 249 -3.22 -1.79 8.45
CA SER A 249 -2.47 -2.15 9.65
C SER A 249 -1.12 -2.85 9.39
N PHE A 250 -0.59 -2.83 8.16
CA PHE A 250 0.78 -3.24 7.84
C PHE A 250 1.69 -2.04 7.54
N ALA A 251 2.94 -2.12 7.98
CA ALA A 251 3.99 -1.29 7.42
C ALA A 251 4.57 -1.97 6.17
N HIS A 252 4.68 -1.22 5.09
CA HIS A 252 5.19 -1.72 3.81
C HIS A 252 6.58 -1.14 3.58
N VAL A 253 7.59 -2.01 3.53
CA VAL A 253 8.99 -1.62 3.38
C VAL A 253 9.51 -2.12 2.05
N VAL A 254 9.83 -1.21 1.14
CA VAL A 254 10.45 -1.51 -0.15
C VAL A 254 11.95 -1.50 0.00
N ILE A 255 12.60 -2.57 -0.45
CA ILE A 255 14.03 -2.77 -0.39
C ILE A 255 14.62 -2.46 -1.75
N HIS A 256 15.52 -1.47 -1.80
CA HIS A 256 16.34 -1.20 -2.97
C HIS A 256 17.77 -1.63 -2.72
N ILE A 257 18.36 -2.22 -3.75
CA ILE A 257 19.76 -2.64 -3.78
C ILE A 257 20.47 -1.65 -4.70
N SER A 258 21.48 -0.97 -4.17
CA SER A 258 22.44 -0.24 -5.00
C SER A 258 23.63 -1.16 -5.26
N ASN A 259 23.87 -1.46 -6.54
CA ASN A 259 25.05 -2.23 -6.98
C ASN A 259 26.22 -1.32 -7.39
N GLU A 260 26.20 -0.04 -7.01
CA GLU A 260 27.29 0.88 -7.31
C GLU A 260 28.33 0.89 -6.18
N GLU A 261 29.59 0.67 -6.56
CA GLU A 261 30.80 0.83 -5.74
C GLU A 261 31.02 2.28 -5.30
#